data_AF-A0AAP8HT98-F1
#
_entry.id   AF-A0AAP8HT98-F1
#
_cell.length_a   1.000
_cell.length_b   1.000
_cell.length_c   1.000
_cell.angle_alpha   90.00
_cell.angle_beta   90.00
_cell.angle_gamma   90.00
#
_symmetry.space_group_name_H-M   'P 1'
#
loop_
_entity.id
_entity.type
_entity.pdbx_description
1 polymer ?
#
loop_
_entity_poly.entity_id
_entity_poly.type
_entity_poly.pdbx_seq_one_letter_code
_entity_poly.pdbx_strand_id
1 'polypeptide(L)'
;IYKGRDANMEQTKAAYAIEDNGQRTLGDAIPNADIFLGCSGPGVLTQDMVKTMARDPLIMALANPEPEILPPLAKAVRPDAIICTGRSDYPNQVN
;
A
#
# COMPACT_ATOMS: atom_id res chain seq x y z
N ILE A 1 -8.35 4.90 7.73
CA ILE A 1 -9.40 5.90 8.03
C ILE A 1 -9.99 5.52 9.39
N TYR A 2 -10.38 6.48 10.23
CA TYR A 2 -10.95 6.18 11.56
C TYR A 2 -12.29 6.90 11.77
N LYS A 3 -13.13 6.36 12.66
CA LYS A 3 -14.44 6.93 13.00
C LYS A 3 -14.29 8.31 13.61
N GLY A 4 -15.12 9.26 13.19
CA GLY A 4 -15.06 10.64 13.69
C GLY A 4 -13.88 11.47 13.15
N ARG A 5 -13.12 10.98 12.17
CA ARG A 5 -12.02 11.74 11.53
C ARG A 5 -12.50 13.02 10.84
N ASP A 6 -13.61 12.96 10.12
CA ASP A 6 -14.18 14.07 9.35
C ASP A 6 -15.71 14.01 9.47
N ALA A 7 -16.33 15.15 9.78
CA ALA A 7 -17.78 15.27 9.89
C ALA A 7 -18.50 15.03 8.53
N ASN A 8 -17.80 15.25 7.42
CA ASN A 8 -18.31 15.10 6.05
C ASN A 8 -17.69 13.90 5.32
N MET A 9 -17.25 12.86 6.04
CA MET A 9 -16.68 11.66 5.42
C MET A 9 -17.69 10.97 4.50
N GLU A 10 -17.28 10.73 3.25
CA GLU A 10 -18.07 9.96 2.29
C GLU A 10 -18.46 8.58 2.85
N GLN A 11 -19.70 8.15 2.61
CA GLN A 11 -20.23 6.89 3.12
C GLN A 11 -19.41 5.66 2.68
N THR A 12 -18.84 5.70 1.48
CA THR A 12 -17.95 4.65 0.95
C THR A 12 -16.69 4.50 1.78
N LYS A 13 -16.12 5.60 2.30
CA LYS A 13 -14.96 5.59 3.20
C LYS A 13 -15.35 5.20 4.63
N ALA A 14 -16.54 5.59 5.08
CA ALA A 14 -17.03 5.27 6.42
C ALA A 14 -17.15 3.76 6.66
N ALA A 15 -17.45 2.98 5.61
CA ALA A 15 -17.50 1.51 5.68
C ALA A 15 -16.15 0.85 6.05
N TYR A 16 -15.02 1.53 5.80
CA TYR A 16 -13.67 1.05 6.11
C TYR A 16 -13.04 1.77 7.31
N ALA A 17 -13.82 2.59 8.03
CA ALA A 17 -13.32 3.34 9.17
C ALA A 17 -13.18 2.44 10.41
N ILE A 18 -11.97 2.36 10.97
CA ILE A 18 -11.69 1.66 12.22
C ILE A 18 -11.94 2.57 13.44
N GLU A 19 -11.91 1.99 14.64
CA GLU A 19 -11.75 2.80 15.85
C GLU A 19 -10.43 3.57 15.82
N ASP A 20 -10.41 4.78 16.40
CA ASP A 20 -9.19 5.57 16.41
C ASP A 20 -8.11 4.89 17.26
N ASN A 21 -7.04 4.47 16.60
CA ASN A 21 -5.88 3.81 17.18
C ASN A 21 -4.62 4.71 17.14
N GLY A 22 -4.77 5.99 16.83
CA GLY A 22 -3.67 6.96 16.81
C GLY A 22 -2.79 6.93 15.55
N GLN A 23 -2.99 5.99 14.62
CA GLN A 23 -2.24 5.96 13.35
C GLN A 23 -2.65 7.14 12.45
N ARG A 24 -1.68 7.84 11.86
CA ARG A 24 -1.92 9.04 11.03
C ARG A 24 -1.21 9.02 9.69
N THR A 25 -0.10 8.30 9.59
CA THR A 25 0.71 8.17 8.38
C THR A 25 0.57 6.78 7.76
N LEU A 26 0.97 6.63 6.50
CA LEU A 26 1.08 5.31 5.89
C LEU A 26 2.06 4.42 6.67
N GLY A 27 3.21 4.99 7.10
CA GLY A 27 4.22 4.27 7.87
C GLY A 27 3.71 3.71 9.20
N ASP A 28 2.70 4.32 9.81
CA ASP A 28 2.09 3.79 11.04
C ASP A 28 1.26 2.53 10.78
N ALA A 29 0.69 2.39 9.58
CA ALA A 29 -0.25 1.35 9.21
C ALA A 29 0.40 0.14 8.50
N ILE A 30 1.60 0.30 7.95
CA ILE A 30 2.32 -0.77 7.23
C ILE A 30 2.86 -1.91 8.12
N PRO A 31 3.34 -1.68 9.36
CA PRO A 31 3.94 -2.75 10.16
C PRO A 31 3.01 -3.96 10.33
N ASN A 32 3.50 -5.15 9.98
CA ASN A 32 2.77 -6.42 9.95
C ASN A 32 1.55 -6.46 9.01
N ALA A 33 1.43 -5.54 8.05
CA ALA A 33 0.39 -5.64 7.03
C ALA A 33 0.68 -6.81 6.07
N ASP A 34 -0.30 -7.67 5.86
CA ASP A 34 -0.25 -8.76 4.88
C ASP A 34 -0.43 -8.26 3.44
N ILE A 35 -1.21 -7.20 3.26
CA ILE A 35 -1.59 -6.66 1.96
C ILE A 35 -1.38 -5.15 1.94
N PHE A 36 -0.71 -4.66 0.90
CA PHE A 36 -0.73 -3.26 0.50
C PHE A 36 -1.47 -3.13 -0.84
N LEU A 37 -2.44 -2.21 -0.90
CA LEU A 37 -3.14 -1.83 -2.13
C LEU A 37 -3.01 -0.33 -2.34
N GLY A 38 -2.28 0.05 -3.38
CA GLY A 38 -2.03 1.42 -3.78
C GLY A 38 -2.71 1.78 -5.10
N CYS A 39 -3.43 2.90 -5.09
CA CYS A 39 -3.98 3.58 -6.27
C CYS A 39 -3.79 5.11 -6.19
N SER A 40 -2.75 5.57 -5.50
CA SER A 40 -2.63 6.98 -5.08
C SER A 40 -1.62 7.77 -5.90
N GLY A 41 -0.37 7.30 -6.02
CA GLY A 41 0.69 8.04 -6.68
C GLY A 41 2.10 7.51 -6.41
N PRO A 42 3.11 8.12 -7.06
CA PRO A 42 4.46 7.58 -7.16
C PRO A 42 5.21 7.55 -5.83
N GLY A 43 5.89 6.44 -5.55
CA GLY A 43 6.92 6.34 -4.50
C GLY A 43 6.43 6.44 -3.06
N VAL A 44 5.12 6.35 -2.82
CA VAL A 44 4.55 6.47 -1.46
C VAL A 44 4.88 5.28 -0.57
N LEU A 45 5.10 4.09 -1.15
CA LEU A 45 5.50 2.90 -0.39
C LEU A 45 7.03 2.77 -0.46
N THR A 46 7.70 3.12 0.64
CA THR A 46 9.17 3.08 0.68
C THR A 46 9.70 1.68 0.97
N GLN A 47 10.97 1.42 0.62
CA GLN A 47 11.62 0.15 0.96
C GLN A 47 11.67 -0.12 2.46
N ASP A 48 11.82 0.92 3.29
CA ASP A 48 11.82 0.76 4.74
C ASP A 48 10.44 0.35 5.28
N MET A 49 9.36 0.86 4.69
CA MET A 49 8.01 0.38 4.98
C MET A 49 7.84 -1.09 4.54
N VAL A 50 8.32 -1.46 3.35
CA VAL A 50 8.19 -2.84 2.85
C VAL A 50 8.91 -3.85 3.76
N LYS A 51 10.06 -3.48 4.36
CA LYS A 51 10.75 -4.33 5.34
C LYS A 51 9.88 -4.68 6.55
N THR A 52 8.95 -3.81 6.96
CA THR A 52 8.12 -4.02 8.17
C THR A 52 6.82 -4.76 7.91
N MET A 53 6.47 -5.05 6.66
CA MET A 53 5.27 -5.84 6.31
C MET A 53 5.32 -7.26 6.87
N ALA A 54 4.17 -7.94 6.92
CA ALA A 54 4.10 -9.35 7.31
C ALA A 54 4.87 -10.26 6.33
N ARG A 55 5.05 -11.53 6.69
CA ARG A 55 5.72 -12.55 5.86
C ARG A 55 4.95 -12.79 4.55
N ASP A 56 5.66 -13.03 3.44
CA ASP A 56 5.09 -13.31 2.12
C ASP A 56 4.02 -12.26 1.70
N PRO A 57 4.29 -10.94 1.81
CA PRO A 57 3.25 -9.92 1.69
C PRO A 57 2.78 -9.75 0.24
N LEU A 58 1.50 -9.45 0.04
CA LEU A 58 0.95 -9.07 -1.25
C LEU A 58 1.00 -7.55 -1.43
N ILE A 59 1.74 -7.09 -2.43
CA ILE A 59 1.90 -5.66 -2.77
C ILE A 59 1.25 -5.41 -4.13
N MET A 60 0.18 -4.62 -4.14
CA MET A 60 -0.51 -4.17 -5.35
C MET A 60 -0.20 -2.68 -5.57
N ALA A 61 0.84 -2.37 -6.34
CA ALA A 61 1.30 -0.99 -6.59
C ALA A 61 0.81 -0.52 -7.97
N LEU A 62 -0.47 -0.13 -8.03
CA LEU A 62 -1.25 -0.02 -9.26
C LEU A 62 -1.27 1.39 -9.89
N ALA A 63 -0.67 2.40 -9.24
CA ALA A 63 -0.59 3.72 -9.84
C ALA A 63 0.16 3.70 -11.19
N ASN A 64 -0.35 4.51 -12.12
CA ASN A 64 0.21 4.72 -13.46
C ASN A 64 0.58 6.20 -13.65
N PRO A 65 1.64 6.51 -14.42
CA PRO A 65 2.63 5.59 -14.98
C PRO A 65 3.68 5.12 -13.96
N GLU A 66 3.84 5.86 -12.86
CA GLU A 66 4.84 5.56 -11.83
C GLU A 66 4.12 5.01 -10.57
N PRO A 67 4.44 3.78 -10.15
CA PRO A 67 3.71 3.09 -9.09
C PRO A 67 4.13 3.55 -7.69
N GLU A 68 3.39 3.09 -6.68
CA GLU A 68 3.70 3.33 -5.28
C GLU A 68 5.09 2.80 -4.88
N ILE A 69 5.51 1.68 -5.49
CA ILE A 69 6.87 1.15 -5.46
C ILE A 69 7.12 0.32 -6.73
N LEU A 70 8.34 0.38 -7.28
CA LEU A 70 8.72 -0.47 -8.41
C LEU A 70 8.95 -1.93 -7.94
N PRO A 71 8.57 -2.95 -8.74
CA PRO A 71 8.78 -4.35 -8.36
C PRO A 71 10.21 -4.71 -7.94
N PRO A 72 11.28 -4.25 -8.64
CA PRO A 72 12.65 -4.54 -8.22
C PRO A 72 13.01 -3.94 -6.86
N LEU A 73 12.49 -2.77 -6.50
CA LEU A 73 12.76 -2.11 -5.22
C LEU A 73 12.10 -2.85 -4.06
N ALA A 74 10.86 -3.29 -4.23
CA ALA A 74 10.19 -4.13 -3.24
C ALA A 74 10.94 -5.46 -3.03
N LYS A 75 11.26 -6.15 -4.14
CA LYS A 75 11.97 -7.44 -4.11
C LYS A 75 13.38 -7.36 -3.54
N ALA A 76 14.06 -6.23 -3.68
CA ALA A 76 15.39 -6.03 -3.12
C ALA A 76 15.42 -6.09 -1.58
N VAL A 77 14.30 -5.74 -0.91
CA VAL A 77 14.22 -5.73 0.56
C VAL A 77 13.27 -6.76 1.14
N ARG A 78 12.35 -7.28 0.32
CA ARG A 78 11.45 -8.39 0.62
C ARG A 78 11.38 -9.34 -0.57
N PRO A 79 12.38 -10.23 -0.72
CA PRO A 79 12.42 -11.21 -1.81
C PRO A 79 11.18 -12.10 -1.86
N ASP A 80 10.54 -12.31 -0.70
CA ASP A 80 9.31 -13.07 -0.48
C ASP A 80 8.03 -12.34 -0.90
N ALA A 81 8.08 -11.02 -1.17
CA ALA A 81 6.88 -10.25 -1.54
C ALA A 81 6.25 -10.74 -2.85
N ILE A 82 4.96 -11.01 -2.85
CA ILE A 82 4.17 -11.22 -4.06
C ILE A 82 3.76 -9.83 -4.54
N ILE A 83 4.16 -9.42 -5.74
CA ILE A 83 3.96 -8.04 -6.20
C ILE A 83 3.33 -7.98 -7.58
N CYS A 84 2.40 -7.05 -7.78
CA CYS A 84 1.90 -6.63 -9.08
C CYS A 84 1.98 -5.11 -9.22
N THR A 85 1.95 -4.63 -10.47
CA THR A 85 2.12 -3.20 -10.77
C THR A 85 1.17 -2.73 -11.88
N GLY A 86 0.86 -1.43 -11.93
CA GLY A 86 0.12 -0.84 -13.05
C GLY A 86 0.93 -0.75 -14.35
N ARG A 87 2.27 -0.76 -14.23
CA ARG A 87 3.21 -0.55 -15.34
C ARG A 87 3.16 -1.64 -16.42
N SER A 88 2.93 -1.24 -17.67
CA SER A 88 2.82 -2.14 -18.83
C SER A 88 4.11 -2.81 -19.27
N ASP A 89 5.26 -2.32 -18.82
CA ASP A 89 6.57 -2.90 -19.14
C ASP A 89 6.98 -4.04 -18.21
N TYR A 90 6.10 -4.44 -17.28
CA TYR A 90 6.33 -5.54 -16.34
C TYR A 90 5.41 -6.74 -16.61
N PRO A 91 5.89 -7.99 -16.47
CA PRO A 91 5.09 -9.20 -16.73
C PRO A 91 3.96 -9.42 -15.72
N ASN A 92 4.07 -8.82 -14.54
CA ASN A 92 3.10 -8.84 -13.45
C ASN A 92 2.22 -7.57 -13.46
N GLN A 93 1.92 -7.05 -14.65
CA GLN A 93 1.01 -5.92 -14.84
C GLN A 93 -0.44 -6.31 -14.44
N VAL A 94 -1.14 -5.36 -13.81
CA VAL A 94 -2.59 -5.38 -13.64
C VAL A 94 -3.17 -4.06 -14.18
N ASN A 95 -3.85 -4.13 -15.32
CA ASN A 95 -4.55 -3.02 -15.99
C ASN A 95 -5.81 -3.55 -16.68
#